data_AF-A0A7J2NSW3-F1
#
_entry.id   AF-A0A7J2NSW3-F1
#
_cell.length_a   1.000
_cell.length_b   1.000
_cell.length_c   1.000
_cell.angle_alpha   90.00
_cell.angle_beta   90.00
_cell.angle_gamma   90.00
#
_symmetry.space_group_name_H-M   'P 1'
#
loop_
_entity.id
_entity.type
_entity.pdbx_description
1 polymer ?
#
loop_
_entity_poly.entity_id
_entity_poly.type
_entity_poly.pdbx_seq_one_letter_code
_entity_poly.pdbx_strand_id
1 'polypeptide(L)'
;MRIALVSNKSELIKKDLKELDIQTVKKNPDYVLAFGGDGTLLASEEKYPGVPKIFIYYSGTCLKCSVGDFKHALKFALENPEKFSEFILLEAEIGKKKIVALNDINIHYTPPCALRYS
;
A
#
# COMPACT_ATOMS: atom_id res chain seq x y z
N MET A 1 18.35 -3.34 2.09
CA MET A 1 17.26 -2.74 1.27
C MET A 1 16.31 -1.98 2.18
N ARG A 2 15.79 -0.84 1.73
CA ARG A 2 14.96 0.06 2.54
C ARG A 2 13.50 -0.07 2.12
N ILE A 3 12.63 -0.51 3.03
CA ILE A 3 11.20 -0.65 2.76
C ILE A 3 10.41 0.29 3.66
N ALA A 4 9.45 1.02 3.10
CA ALA A 4 8.42 1.69 3.89
C ALA A 4 7.25 0.75 4.16
N LEU A 5 6.83 0.63 5.42
CA LEU A 5 5.69 -0.21 5.80
C LEU A 5 4.42 0.63 5.91
N VAL A 6 3.38 0.23 5.19
CA VAL A 6 2.03 0.78 5.30
C VAL A 6 1.09 -0.36 5.67
N SER A 7 0.60 -0.36 6.91
CA SER A 7 -0.31 -1.39 7.43
C SER A 7 -0.98 -0.92 8.71
N ASN A 8 -2.23 -1.33 8.92
CA ASN A 8 -2.92 -1.27 10.23
C ASN A 8 -2.70 -2.54 11.08
N LYS A 9 -1.95 -3.51 10.58
CA LYS A 9 -1.63 -4.80 11.21
C LYS A 9 -0.12 -5.07 11.25
N SER A 10 0.68 -4.01 11.34
CA SER A 10 2.15 -4.09 11.33
C SER A 10 2.73 -5.05 12.37
N GLU A 11 2.10 -5.18 13.53
CA GLU A 11 2.55 -6.09 14.60
C GLU A 11 2.65 -7.56 14.15
N LEU A 12 1.82 -7.99 13.20
CA LEU A 12 1.78 -9.38 12.73
C LEU A 12 3.01 -9.78 11.92
N ILE A 13 3.67 -8.81 11.27
CA ILE A 13 4.76 -9.06 10.31
C ILE A 13 6.11 -8.46 10.75
N LYS A 14 6.15 -7.78 11.91
CA LYS A 14 7.38 -7.20 12.45
C LYS A 14 8.48 -8.23 12.68
N LYS A 15 8.11 -9.44 13.11
CA LYS A 15 9.06 -10.53 13.35
C LYS A 15 9.68 -10.99 12.03
N ASP A 16 8.85 -11.25 11.03
CA ASP A 16 9.29 -11.71 9.70
C ASP A 16 10.19 -10.67 9.01
N LEU A 17 9.85 -9.38 9.12
CA LEU A 17 10.69 -8.30 8.56
C LEU A 17 12.08 -8.25 9.21
N LYS A 18 12.18 -8.50 10.52
CA LYS A 18 13.47 -8.59 11.21
C LYS A 18 14.26 -9.82 10.78
N GLU A 19 13.61 -10.96 10.61
CA GLU A 19 14.26 -12.20 10.15
C GLU A 19 14.78 -12.11 8.71
N LEU A 20 14.20 -11.25 7.88
CA LEU A 20 14.63 -11.00 6.51
C LEU A 20 15.69 -9.90 6.37
N ASP A 21 16.19 -9.35 7.49
CA ASP A 21 17.15 -8.23 7.51
C ASP A 21 16.67 -7.00 6.68
N ILE A 22 15.36 -6.75 6.70
CA ILE A 22 14.76 -5.63 5.97
C ILE A 22 14.79 -4.38 6.84
N GLN A 23 15.44 -3.33 6.33
CA GLN A 23 15.46 -2.04 7.01
C GLN A 23 14.14 -1.29 6.74
N THR A 24 13.33 -1.12 7.79
CA THR A 24 12.12 -0.31 7.68
C THR A 24 12.45 1.18 7.79
N VAL A 25 12.05 1.97 6.79
CA VAL A 25 12.31 3.42 6.72
C VAL A 25 11.04 4.21 6.46
N LYS A 26 11.05 5.50 6.83
CA LYS A 26 9.95 6.44 6.50
C LYS A 26 10.28 7.41 5.37
N LYS A 27 11.56 7.55 5.02
CA LYS A 27 12.04 8.50 4.01
C LYS A 27 12.87 7.76 2.98
N ASN A 28 12.67 8.10 1.70
CA ASN A 28 13.36 7.54 0.54
C ASN A 28 13.41 6.00 0.54
N PRO A 29 12.26 5.30 0.64
CA PRO A 29 12.22 3.85 0.52
C PRO A 29 12.50 3.40 -0.91
N ASP A 30 13.08 2.21 -1.06
CA ASP A 30 13.25 1.54 -2.36
C ASP A 30 11.93 0.87 -2.79
N TYR A 31 11.18 0.33 -1.82
CA TYR A 31 9.85 -0.27 -2.01
C TYR A 31 8.90 0.13 -0.89
N VAL A 32 7.60 0.07 -1.16
CA VAL A 32 6.56 0.20 -0.14
C VAL A 32 5.88 -1.14 0.03
N LEU A 33 5.90 -1.69 1.24
CA LEU A 33 5.15 -2.87 1.60
C LEU A 33 3.77 -2.44 2.12
N ALA A 34 2.74 -2.72 1.33
CA ALA A 34 1.34 -2.53 1.70
C ALA A 34 0.77 -3.87 2.19
N PHE A 35 0.58 -4.00 3.51
CA PHE A 35 0.05 -5.22 4.12
C PHE A 35 -1.34 -4.97 4.73
N GLY A 36 -2.39 -5.46 4.08
CA GLY A 36 -3.78 -5.17 4.45
C GLY A 36 -4.75 -5.39 3.30
N GLY A 37 -5.89 -4.70 3.33
CA GLY A 37 -6.84 -4.67 2.20
C GLY A 37 -6.57 -3.53 1.21
N ASP A 38 -7.50 -3.30 0.29
CA ASP A 38 -7.36 -2.31 -0.78
C ASP A 38 -7.11 -0.89 -0.25
N GLY A 39 -7.77 -0.48 0.83
CA GLY A 39 -7.52 0.81 1.46
C GLY A 39 -6.07 1.00 1.95
N THR A 40 -5.36 -0.10 2.24
CA THR A 40 -3.93 -0.05 2.60
C THR A 40 -3.07 0.20 1.37
N LEU A 41 -3.41 -0.40 0.23
CA LEU A 41 -2.76 -0.14 -1.05
C LEU A 41 -2.96 1.34 -1.46
N LEU A 42 -4.19 1.84 -1.40
CA LEU A 42 -4.50 3.25 -1.71
C LEU A 42 -3.74 4.22 -0.81
N ALA A 43 -3.75 3.99 0.51
CA ALA A 43 -3.02 4.82 1.46
C ALA A 43 -1.49 4.75 1.27
N SER A 44 -0.98 3.68 0.65
CA SER A 44 0.44 3.54 0.34
C SER A 44 0.86 4.42 -0.83
N GLU A 45 0.01 4.56 -1.85
CA GLU A 45 0.22 5.47 -2.97
C GLU A 45 0.15 6.93 -2.52
N GLU A 46 -0.84 7.27 -1.67
CA GLU A 46 -0.98 8.62 -1.12
C GLU A 46 0.27 9.08 -0.34
N LYS A 47 0.87 8.17 0.45
CA LYS A 47 2.04 8.48 1.29
C LYS A 47 3.37 8.43 0.54
N TYR A 48 3.48 7.56 -0.46
CA TYR A 48 4.70 7.29 -1.21
C TYR A 48 4.40 7.22 -2.71
N PRO A 49 3.97 8.34 -3.31
CA PRO A 49 3.56 8.36 -4.71
C PRO A 49 4.72 7.94 -5.62
N GLY A 50 4.44 7.06 -6.58
CA GLY A 50 5.39 6.59 -7.59
C GLY A 50 6.47 5.60 -7.11
N VAL A 51 6.60 5.33 -5.80
CA VAL A 51 7.53 4.29 -5.30
C VAL A 51 6.96 2.90 -5.58
N PRO A 52 7.69 1.89 -6.08
CA PRO A 52 7.14 0.55 -6.32
C PRO A 52 6.49 -0.07 -5.07
N LYS A 53 5.29 -0.68 -5.25
CA LYS A 53 4.49 -1.27 -4.16
C LYS A 53 4.53 -2.79 -4.22
N ILE A 54 4.80 -3.41 -3.07
CA ILE A 54 4.56 -4.84 -2.83
C ILE A 54 3.27 -4.93 -2.01
N PHE A 55 2.19 -5.34 -2.67
CA PHE A 55 0.90 -5.51 -2.02
C PHE A 55 0.72 -6.95 -1.58
N ILE A 56 0.55 -7.16 -0.28
CA ILE A 56 0.21 -8.46 0.28
C ILE A 56 -1.16 -8.32 0.94
N TYR A 57 -2.15 -8.94 0.32
CA TYR A 57 -3.52 -8.89 0.79
C TYR A 57 -3.67 -9.62 2.12
N TYR A 58 -4.22 -8.93 3.11
CA TYR A 58 -4.58 -9.51 4.40
C TYR A 58 -6.01 -9.13 4.76
N SER A 59 -6.83 -10.16 4.97
CA SER A 59 -8.17 -10.04 5.53
C SER A 59 -8.30 -10.95 6.74
N GLY A 60 -8.83 -10.42 7.85
CA GLY A 60 -9.07 -11.21 9.07
C GLY A 60 -10.07 -12.35 8.89
N THR A 61 -10.87 -12.34 7.82
CA THR A 61 -11.80 -13.43 7.46
C THR A 61 -11.21 -14.41 6.45
N CYS A 62 -10.04 -14.13 5.89
CA CYS A 62 -9.40 -14.99 4.90
C CYS A 62 -8.60 -16.09 5.60
N LEU A 63 -9.22 -17.27 5.79
CA LEU A 63 -8.58 -18.46 6.35
C LEU A 63 -7.37 -18.96 5.53
N LYS A 64 -7.35 -18.69 4.21
CA LYS A 64 -6.25 -19.06 3.30
C LYS A 64 -5.10 -18.04 3.29
N CYS A 65 -5.34 -16.80 3.72
CA CYS A 65 -4.34 -15.74 3.79
C CYS A 65 -3.57 -15.87 5.13
N SER A 66 -3.07 -17.07 5.41
CA SER A 66 -2.28 -17.31 6.62
C SER A 66 -0.98 -16.52 6.53
N VAL A 67 -0.59 -15.88 7.65
CA VAL A 67 0.65 -15.09 7.77
C VAL A 67 1.90 -15.93 7.42
N GLY A 68 1.83 -17.27 7.43
CA GLY A 68 2.89 -18.16 6.97
C GLY A 68 3.30 -17.99 5.49
N ASP A 69 2.44 -17.40 4.66
CA ASP A 69 2.72 -17.10 3.25
C ASP A 69 3.36 -15.70 3.05
N PHE A 70 3.34 -14.83 4.08
CA PHE A 70 3.88 -13.47 3.95
C PHE A 70 5.37 -13.46 3.59
N LYS A 71 6.18 -14.24 4.32
CA LYS A 71 7.63 -14.28 4.14
C LYS A 71 8.00 -14.79 2.75
N HIS A 72 7.27 -15.79 2.25
CA HIS A 72 7.44 -16.35 0.92
C HIS A 72 7.02 -15.36 -0.17
N ALA A 73 5.84 -14.75 -0.04
CA ALA A 73 5.35 -13.74 -0.97
C ALA A 73 6.27 -12.52 -1.06
N LEU A 74 6.73 -12.01 0.09
CA LEU A 74 7.67 -10.88 0.14
C LEU A 74 9.01 -11.25 -0.52
N LYS A 75 9.58 -12.41 -0.18
CA LYS A 75 10.82 -12.88 -0.81
C LYS A 75 10.66 -13.04 -2.32
N PHE A 76 9.58 -13.69 -2.76
CA PHE A 76 9.26 -13.86 -4.18
C PHE A 76 9.17 -12.52 -4.91
N ALA A 77 8.45 -11.54 -4.36
CA ALA A 77 8.32 -10.22 -4.96
C ALA A 77 9.68 -9.52 -5.10
N LEU A 78 10.56 -9.65 -4.11
CA LEU A 78 11.90 -9.04 -4.12
C LEU A 78 12.86 -9.72 -5.09
N GLU A 79 12.73 -11.03 -5.28
CA GLU A 79 13.56 -11.82 -6.20
C GLU A 79 13.09 -11.73 -7.65
N ASN A 80 11.85 -11.28 -7.91
CA ASN A 80 11.24 -11.23 -9.24
C ASN A 80 10.72 -9.81 -9.59
N PRO A 81 11.58 -8.77 -9.59
CA PRO A 81 11.17 -7.40 -9.87
C PRO A 81 10.59 -7.20 -11.28
N GLU A 82 10.94 -8.07 -12.23
CA GLU A 82 10.40 -8.08 -13.61
C GLU A 82 8.91 -8.41 -13.68
N LYS A 83 8.31 -8.93 -12.59
CA LYS A 83 6.88 -9.22 -12.50
C LYS A 83 6.05 -8.04 -12.01
N PHE A 84 6.67 -6.89 -11.76
CA PHE A 84 5.96 -5.70 -11.36
C PHE A 84 5.13 -5.17 -12.53
N SER A 85 3.86 -4.90 -12.26
CA SER A 85 2.98 -4.26 -13.23
C SER A 85 3.01 -2.75 -13.05
N GLU A 86 2.97 -2.03 -14.15
CA GLU A 86 2.81 -0.58 -14.15
C GLU A 86 1.34 -0.21 -14.16
N PHE A 87 1.00 0.83 -13.40
CA PHE A 87 -0.34 1.39 -13.33
C PHE A 87 -0.28 2.89 -13.64
N ILE A 88 -1.27 3.37 -14.38
CA ILE A 88 -1.45 4.81 -14.60
C ILE A 88 -2.05 5.40 -13.33
N LEU A 89 -1.41 6.44 -12.80
CA LEU A 89 -1.91 7.19 -11.65
C LEU A 89 -2.64 8.44 -12.11
N LEU A 90 -3.67 8.84 -11.36
CA LEU A 90 -4.34 10.11 -11.53
C LEU A 90 -3.67 11.15 -10.63
N GLU A 91 -3.45 12.33 -11.18
CA GLU A 91 -2.94 13.48 -10.44
C GLU A 91 -3.96 14.64 -10.54
N ALA A 92 -4.21 15.31 -9.41
CA ALA A 92 -4.97 16.55 -9.40
C ALA A 92 -4.26 17.61 -8.56
N GLU A 93 -4.36 18.85 -9.03
CA GLU A 93 -3.80 20.02 -8.37
C GLU A 93 -4.87 21.09 -8.20
N ILE A 94 -5.06 21.56 -6.96
CA ILE A 94 -5.96 22.66 -6.62
C ILE A 94 -5.17 23.67 -5.78
N GLY A 95 -4.83 24.81 -6.39
CA GLY A 95 -4.00 25.83 -5.75
C GLY A 95 -2.62 25.29 -5.42
N LYS A 96 -2.30 25.17 -4.12
CA LYS A 96 -1.02 24.60 -3.63
C LYS A 96 -1.11 23.13 -3.21
N LYS A 97 -2.28 22.51 -3.35
CA LYS A 97 -2.51 21.12 -2.96
C LYS A 97 -2.41 20.24 -4.20
N LYS A 98 -1.53 19.25 -4.13
CA LYS A 98 -1.39 18.20 -5.14
C LYS A 98 -1.73 16.86 -4.50
N ILE A 99 -2.54 16.07 -5.18
CA ILE A 99 -2.93 14.72 -4.77
C ILE A 99 -2.66 13.75 -5.92
N VAL A 100 -2.34 12.51 -5.55
CA VAL A 100 -2.15 11.40 -6.48
C VAL A 100 -3.07 10.27 -6.03
N ALA A 101 -3.76 9.63 -6.97
CA ALA A 101 -4.72 8.56 -6.69
C ALA A 101 -4.53 7.39 -7.67
N LEU A 102 -4.72 6.16 -7.15
CA LEU A 102 -4.66 4.93 -7.94
C LEU A 102 -6.01 4.61 -8.61
N ASN A 103 -7.13 4.88 -7.93
CA ASN A 103 -8.47 4.57 -8.45
C ASN A 103 -9.11 5.80 -9.11
N ASP A 104 -9.49 6.78 -8.29
CA ASP A 104 -10.34 7.89 -8.71
C ASP A 104 -10.08 9.14 -7.86
N ILE A 105 -10.39 10.30 -8.44
CA ILE A 105 -10.35 11.60 -7.76
C ILE A 105 -11.77 12.15 -7.74
N ASN A 106 -12.34 12.27 -6.54
CA ASN A 106 -13.69 12.77 -6.34
C ASN A 106 -13.67 14.25 -5.95
N ILE A 107 -14.24 15.10 -6.81
CA ILE A 107 -14.55 16.49 -6.48
C ILE A 107 -16.03 16.54 -6.15
N HIS A 108 -16.33 16.82 -4.88
CA HIS A 108 -17.72 16.89 -4.43
C HIS A 108 -17.92 18.08 -3.51
N TYR A 109 -19.13 18.63 -3.55
CA TYR A 109 -19.62 19.54 -2.53
C TYR A 109 -19.73 18.80 -1.20
N THR A 110 -19.36 19.43 -0.09
CA THR A 110 -19.63 18.89 1.26
C THR A 110 -21.12 19.05 1.52
N PRO A 111 -21.92 17.97 1.46
CA PRO A 111 -23.35 18.11 1.56
C PRO A 111 -23.74 18.49 3.00
N PRO A 112 -24.73 19.39 3.20
CA PRO A 112 -25.19 19.79 4.53
C PRO A 112 -25.93 18.65 5.27
N CYS A 113 -26.23 17.56 4.58
CA CYS A 113 -26.89 16.37 5.11
C CYS A 113 -26.39 15.11 4.39
N ALA A 114 -26.71 13.92 4.93
CA ALA A 114 -26.34 12.65 4.30
C ALA A 114 -27.04 12.49 2.95
N LEU A 115 -26.28 12.18 1.90
CA LEU A 115 -26.79 11.88 0.56
C LEU A 115 -26.96 10.36 0.40
N ARG A 116 -28.09 9.94 -0.15
CA ARG A 116 -28.28 8.57 -0.63
C ARG A 116 -28.03 8.57 -2.14
N TYR A 117 -26.97 7.89 -2.57
CA TYR A 117 -26.76 7.58 -3.97
C TYR A 117 -27.60 6.35 -4.33
N SER A 118 -28.43 6.46 -5.37
CA SER A 118 -29.28 5.40 -5.93
C SER A 118 -28.66 4.83 -7.19
#